data_AF-A0A7C5Z5L9-F1
#
_entry.id   AF-A0A7C5Z5L9-F1
#
_cell.length_a   1.000
_cell.length_b   1.000
_cell.length_c   1.000
_cell.angle_alpha   90.00
_cell.angle_beta   90.00
_cell.angle_gamma   90.00
#
_symmetry.space_group_name_H-M   'P 1'
#
loop_
_entity.id
_entity.type
_entity.pdbx_description
1 polymer ?
#
loop_
_entity_poly.entity_id
_entity_poly.type
_entity_poly.pdbx_seq_one_letter_code
_entity_poly.pdbx_strand_id
1 'polypeptide(L)'
;MEPIFVKRFVHRYSPQMPMVHAPTITELPNGDLMAAWFAGTAEGKADVNIWYTKLLKGSDQWTEPKILVDIPGNSDQNPVLFVDCDDVTWLLWTSFPEKEGAKGSMIMYMKSYDSGNTWTEPRPLVRRRGYWTKHPPIIRKDGTIILPIYDELYYPHRVYILISEDGGQSWDAYGPIMYCCGCIQGAIVELSNGDLLMFMRPRSHPKIPFLQGCKKEFAIEVEPGIIIKKTVKGSIGAFTIMRYLKRRWQNLV
;
A
#
# COMPACT_ATOMS: atom_id res chain seq x y z
N MET A 1 5.63 -33.23 6.29
CA MET A 1 6.35 -31.98 6.56
C MET A 1 5.64 -31.35 7.76
N GLU A 2 6.33 -31.21 8.88
CA GLU A 2 5.74 -30.58 10.08
C GLU A 2 5.52 -29.08 9.83
N PRO A 3 4.46 -28.48 10.38
CA PRO A 3 4.23 -27.04 10.26
C PRO A 3 5.35 -26.27 10.97
N ILE A 4 5.91 -25.26 10.28
CA ILE A 4 6.93 -24.37 10.84
C ILE A 4 6.30 -23.03 11.16
N PHE A 5 6.42 -22.59 12.42
CA PHE A 5 6.04 -21.26 12.86
C PHE A 5 7.19 -20.64 13.66
N VAL A 6 7.66 -19.47 13.24
CA VAL A 6 8.74 -18.73 13.90
C VAL A 6 8.33 -17.28 14.06
N LYS A 7 8.50 -16.73 15.26
CA LYS A 7 8.27 -15.31 15.56
C LYS A 7 9.54 -14.72 16.18
N ARG A 8 10.00 -13.61 15.62
CA ARG A 8 11.16 -12.85 16.12
C ARG A 8 10.87 -11.36 16.06
N PHE A 9 11.52 -10.60 16.92
CA PHE A 9 11.52 -9.14 16.82
C PHE A 9 12.47 -8.74 15.70
N VAL A 10 11.99 -7.90 14.79
CA VAL A 10 12.82 -7.22 13.76
C VAL A 10 13.65 -6.11 14.43
N HIS A 11 13.03 -5.40 15.37
CA HIS A 11 13.65 -4.37 16.18
C HIS A 11 13.01 -4.39 17.58
N ARG A 12 13.79 -4.06 18.61
CA ARG A 12 13.31 -3.82 19.98
C ARG A 12 13.23 -2.33 20.21
N TYR A 13 12.32 -1.88 21.07
CA TYR A 13 12.20 -0.45 21.42
C TYR A 13 13.56 0.27 21.53
N SER A 14 13.65 1.41 20.85
CA SER A 14 14.80 2.32 20.88
C SER A 14 14.32 3.74 21.14
N PRO A 15 15.00 4.53 21.98
CA PRO A 15 14.70 5.96 22.14
C PRO A 15 14.77 6.76 20.83
N GLN A 16 15.50 6.28 19.82
CA GLN A 16 15.58 6.89 18.49
C GLN A 16 14.30 6.67 17.66
N MET A 17 13.52 5.65 18.01
CA MET A 17 12.28 5.26 17.36
C MET A 17 11.19 5.09 18.43
N PRO A 18 10.80 6.17 19.14
CA PRO A 18 9.90 6.08 20.29
C PRO A 18 8.51 5.55 19.92
N MET A 19 8.10 5.74 18.66
CA MET A 19 6.95 5.08 18.06
C MET A 19 7.34 4.55 16.67
N VAL A 20 6.85 3.34 16.36
CA VAL A 20 7.02 2.68 15.06
C VAL A 20 5.67 2.20 14.55
N HIS A 21 5.39 2.35 13.25
CA HIS A 21 4.10 1.94 12.69
C HIS A 21 4.18 1.66 11.17
N ALA A 22 3.11 1.04 10.65
CA ALA A 22 2.89 0.69 9.25
C ALA A 22 4.07 -0.07 8.58
N PRO A 23 4.42 -1.28 9.05
CA PRO A 23 5.50 -2.05 8.46
C PRO A 23 5.17 -2.54 7.04
N THR A 24 6.22 -2.81 6.28
CA THR A 24 6.26 -3.48 4.98
C THR A 24 7.51 -4.37 4.92
N ILE A 25 7.47 -5.41 4.09
CA ILE A 25 8.57 -6.36 3.90
C ILE A 25 8.52 -6.91 2.46
N THR A 26 9.67 -7.12 1.83
CA THR A 26 9.81 -7.83 0.56
C THR A 26 11.06 -8.70 0.56
N GLU A 27 11.07 -9.77 -0.23
CA GLU A 27 12.30 -10.43 -0.64
C GLU A 27 12.96 -9.58 -1.73
N LEU A 28 14.29 -9.48 -1.68
CA LEU A 28 15.15 -8.76 -2.63
C LEU A 28 15.71 -9.74 -3.68
N PRO A 29 16.17 -9.25 -4.86
CA PRO A 29 16.71 -10.12 -5.92
C PRO A 29 17.89 -11.00 -5.49
N ASN A 30 18.69 -10.55 -4.52
CA ASN A 30 19.79 -11.35 -3.96
C ASN A 30 19.34 -12.42 -2.93
N GLY A 31 18.04 -12.50 -2.62
CA GLY A 31 17.43 -13.43 -1.66
C GLY A 31 17.49 -12.96 -0.20
N ASP A 32 17.93 -11.73 0.06
CA ASP A 32 17.74 -11.09 1.37
C ASP A 32 16.28 -10.68 1.55
N LEU A 33 15.82 -10.52 2.80
CA LEU A 33 14.58 -9.78 3.07
C LEU A 33 14.90 -8.35 3.45
N MET A 34 14.09 -7.40 2.98
CA MET A 34 14.13 -6.02 3.43
C MET A 34 12.80 -5.66 4.08
N ALA A 35 12.86 -5.14 5.31
CA ALA A 35 11.71 -4.61 6.02
C ALA A 35 11.86 -3.10 6.22
N ALA A 36 10.74 -2.38 6.18
CA ALA A 36 10.69 -0.95 6.46
C ALA A 36 9.43 -0.58 7.24
N TRP A 37 9.49 0.52 7.98
CA TRP A 37 8.40 1.13 8.74
C TRP A 37 8.67 2.62 8.88
N PHE A 38 7.67 3.39 9.29
CA PHE A 38 7.95 4.76 9.74
C PHE A 38 8.15 4.81 11.25
N ALA A 39 8.98 5.74 11.70
CA ALA A 39 9.20 5.99 13.12
C ALA A 39 9.45 7.47 13.40
N GLY A 40 9.03 7.93 14.57
CA GLY A 40 9.19 9.32 15.02
C GLY A 40 8.46 9.54 16.35
N THR A 41 8.38 10.79 16.81
CA THR A 41 7.72 11.13 18.08
C THR A 41 6.20 10.93 18.06
N ALA A 42 5.53 11.27 16.97
CA ALA A 42 4.09 11.05 16.78
C ALA A 42 3.72 11.06 15.29
N GLU A 43 2.64 10.36 14.92
CA GLU A 43 2.15 10.35 13.53
C GLU A 43 1.87 11.78 13.04
N GLY A 44 2.39 12.11 11.86
CA GLY A 44 2.20 13.40 11.20
C GLY A 44 3.26 14.46 11.52
N LYS A 45 4.19 14.16 12.42
CA LYS A 45 5.30 15.05 12.76
C LYS A 45 6.43 15.02 11.75
N ALA A 46 7.17 16.14 11.67
CA ALA A 46 8.28 16.33 10.74
C ALA A 46 9.53 15.50 11.07
N ASP A 47 9.57 14.81 12.21
CA ASP A 47 10.61 13.86 12.60
C ASP A 47 10.22 12.41 12.30
N VAL A 48 9.10 12.19 11.59
CA VAL A 48 8.68 10.86 11.17
C VAL A 48 9.38 10.51 9.87
N ASN A 49 10.27 9.51 9.97
CA ASN A 49 11.16 9.08 8.90
C ASN A 49 10.87 7.62 8.52
N ILE A 50 11.29 7.22 7.31
CA ILE A 50 11.26 5.80 6.92
C ILE A 50 12.54 5.13 7.40
N TRP A 51 12.39 4.11 8.23
CA TRP A 51 13.47 3.25 8.70
C TRP A 51 13.43 1.92 7.96
N TYR A 52 14.59 1.29 7.82
CA TYR A 52 14.72 -0.03 7.21
C TYR A 52 15.75 -0.91 7.89
N THR A 53 15.63 -2.21 7.67
CA THR A 53 16.63 -3.23 8.02
C THR A 53 16.57 -4.38 7.01
N LYS A 54 17.65 -5.18 6.94
CA LYS A 54 17.74 -6.38 6.10
C LYS A 54 17.93 -7.64 6.94
N LEU A 55 17.32 -8.73 6.50
CA LEU A 55 17.67 -10.08 6.93
C LEU A 55 18.46 -10.71 5.79
N LEU A 56 19.76 -10.88 6.00
CA LEU A 56 20.63 -11.46 4.97
C LEU A 56 20.23 -12.92 4.74
N LYS A 57 20.30 -13.38 3.49
CA LYS A 57 20.02 -14.76 3.11
C LYS A 57 20.84 -15.73 3.96
N GLY A 58 20.16 -16.66 4.63
CA GLY A 58 20.78 -17.64 5.53
C GLY A 58 21.06 -17.13 6.96
N SER A 59 20.84 -15.84 7.24
CA SER A 59 20.88 -15.29 8.59
C SER A 59 19.56 -15.52 9.33
N ASP A 60 19.64 -15.54 10.65
CA ASP A 60 18.50 -15.56 11.56
C ASP A 60 18.32 -14.22 12.30
N GLN A 61 19.23 -13.25 12.04
CA GLN A 61 19.32 -11.94 12.65
C GLN A 61 19.21 -10.81 11.62
N TRP A 62 18.36 -9.84 11.94
CA TRP A 62 18.22 -8.58 11.20
C TRP A 62 19.41 -7.67 11.45
N THR A 63 19.81 -6.89 10.46
CA THR A 63 20.82 -5.84 10.62
C THR A 63 20.29 -4.72 11.53
N GLU A 64 21.19 -3.89 12.06
CA GLU A 64 20.77 -2.68 12.77
C GLU A 64 19.91 -1.78 11.86
N PRO A 65 18.71 -1.34 12.31
CA PRO A 65 17.89 -0.44 11.53
C PRO A 65 18.56 0.91 11.26
N LYS A 66 18.30 1.46 10.08
CA LYS A 66 18.82 2.75 9.64
C LYS A 66 17.71 3.59 9.04
N ILE A 67 17.86 4.91 9.06
CA ILE A 67 17.00 5.82 8.30
C ILE A 67 17.29 5.61 6.81
N LEU A 68 16.23 5.42 6.03
CA LEU A 68 16.26 5.34 4.57
C LEU A 68 15.76 6.62 3.92
N VAL A 69 14.74 7.25 4.50
CA VAL A 69 14.14 8.49 4.02
C VAL A 69 13.90 9.43 5.19
N ASP A 70 14.33 10.68 5.00
CA ASP A 70 14.11 11.83 5.88
C ASP A 70 14.00 13.06 4.98
N ILE A 71 12.78 13.44 4.59
CA ILE A 71 12.54 14.67 3.84
C ILE A 71 12.38 15.83 4.85
N PRO A 72 13.29 16.82 4.87
CA PRO A 72 13.27 17.87 5.87
C PRO A 72 11.94 18.63 5.93
N GLY A 73 11.35 18.69 7.13
CA GLY A 73 10.08 19.37 7.39
C GLY A 73 8.83 18.60 6.99
N ASN A 74 8.99 17.38 6.45
CA ASN A 74 7.90 16.49 6.10
C ASN A 74 7.76 15.34 7.09
N SER A 75 6.56 14.76 7.12
CA SER A 75 6.26 13.48 7.75
C SER A 75 6.25 12.40 6.67
N ASP A 76 7.19 11.47 6.70
CA ASP A 76 7.32 10.36 5.75
C ASP A 76 6.72 9.07 6.32
N GLN A 77 5.64 8.59 5.72
CA GLN A 77 4.78 7.55 6.31
C GLN A 77 4.37 6.46 5.32
N ASN A 78 3.81 5.38 5.88
CA ASN A 78 3.27 4.22 5.16
C ASN A 78 4.16 3.72 4.02
N PRO A 79 5.40 3.28 4.34
CA PRO A 79 6.26 2.71 3.34
C PRO A 79 5.64 1.45 2.73
N VAL A 80 5.89 1.26 1.44
CA VAL A 80 5.53 0.08 0.67
C VAL A 80 6.76 -0.36 -0.11
N LEU A 81 7.28 -1.55 0.24
CA LEU A 81 8.34 -2.22 -0.50
C LEU A 81 7.74 -3.27 -1.45
N PHE A 82 8.29 -3.35 -2.65
CA PHE A 82 8.03 -4.43 -3.60
C PHE A 82 9.19 -4.55 -4.60
N VAL A 83 9.28 -5.69 -5.28
CA VAL A 83 10.22 -5.92 -6.40
C VAL A 83 9.41 -6.11 -7.67
N ASP A 84 9.77 -5.44 -8.76
CA ASP A 84 9.09 -5.56 -10.05
C ASP A 84 9.59 -6.76 -10.88
N CYS A 85 9.03 -6.92 -12.09
CA CYS A 85 9.39 -8.03 -12.98
C CYS A 85 10.81 -7.94 -13.56
N ASP A 86 11.48 -6.79 -13.41
CA ASP A 86 12.84 -6.54 -13.89
C ASP A 86 13.85 -6.60 -12.72
N ASP A 87 13.47 -7.24 -11.60
CA ASP A 87 14.26 -7.33 -10.36
C ASP A 87 14.63 -5.96 -9.76
N VAL A 88 13.86 -4.91 -10.06
CA VAL A 88 14.07 -3.59 -9.47
C VAL A 88 13.33 -3.52 -8.15
N THR A 89 14.03 -3.15 -7.08
CA THR A 89 13.41 -2.94 -5.77
C THR A 89 12.86 -1.53 -5.70
N TRP A 90 11.59 -1.41 -5.32
CA TRP A 90 10.90 -0.14 -5.14
C TRP A 90 10.62 0.14 -3.68
N LEU A 91 10.74 1.40 -3.30
CA LEU A 91 10.12 1.95 -2.10
C LEU A 91 9.14 3.04 -2.53
N LEU A 92 7.87 2.91 -2.14
CA LEU A 92 6.92 4.00 -2.13
C LEU A 92 6.67 4.45 -0.69
N TRP A 93 6.35 5.71 -0.48
CA TRP A 93 5.88 6.23 0.80
C TRP A 93 4.99 7.45 0.58
N THR A 94 4.19 7.79 1.58
CA THR A 94 3.47 9.05 1.61
C THR A 94 4.33 10.10 2.31
N SER A 95 4.52 11.27 1.70
CA SER A 95 5.22 12.40 2.32
C SER A 95 4.34 13.64 2.32
N PHE A 96 4.38 14.44 3.38
CA PHE A 96 3.71 15.75 3.46
C PHE A 96 4.39 16.69 4.45
N PRO A 97 4.41 18.01 4.19
CA PRO A 97 4.82 18.99 5.20
C PRO A 97 3.93 18.91 6.45
N GLU A 98 4.52 18.91 7.65
CA GLU A 98 3.75 18.78 8.91
C GLU A 98 2.61 19.82 8.99
N LYS A 99 2.89 21.05 8.58
CA LYS A 99 1.93 22.17 8.58
C LYS A 99 0.70 21.95 7.68
N GLU A 100 0.81 21.09 6.67
CA GLU A 100 -0.29 20.79 5.73
C GLU A 100 -1.09 19.56 6.15
N GLY A 101 -0.51 18.73 7.01
CA GLY A 101 -1.08 17.46 7.46
C GLY A 101 -1.41 16.52 6.31
N ALA A 102 -2.28 15.54 6.58
CA ALA A 102 -2.57 14.46 5.65
C ALA A 102 -3.12 14.90 4.28
N LYS A 103 -3.73 16.09 4.19
CA LYS A 103 -4.23 16.66 2.93
C LYS A 103 -3.11 17.13 2.00
N GLY A 104 -1.94 17.45 2.55
CA GLY A 104 -0.75 17.83 1.78
C GLY A 104 0.00 16.66 1.15
N SER A 105 -0.41 15.43 1.48
CA SER A 105 0.25 14.19 1.06
C SER A 105 0.48 14.05 -0.43
N MET A 106 1.64 13.50 -0.76
CA MET A 106 1.96 12.96 -2.07
C MET A 106 2.57 11.58 -1.89
N ILE A 107 2.30 10.69 -2.84
CA ILE A 107 3.03 9.43 -2.93
C ILE A 107 4.37 9.72 -3.61
N MET A 108 5.44 9.41 -2.91
CA MET A 108 6.81 9.48 -3.40
C MET A 108 7.30 8.06 -3.69
N TYR A 109 8.30 7.95 -4.56
CA TYR A 109 8.97 6.69 -4.81
C TYR A 109 10.47 6.87 -5.08
N MET A 110 11.20 5.79 -4.87
CA MET A 110 12.58 5.60 -5.32
C MET A 110 12.78 4.14 -5.72
N LYS A 111 13.79 3.90 -6.57
CA LYS A 111 14.15 2.58 -7.09
C LYS A 111 15.57 2.22 -6.69
N SER A 112 15.81 0.94 -6.50
CA SER A 112 17.14 0.35 -6.32
C SER A 112 17.35 -0.77 -7.33
N TYR A 113 18.48 -0.71 -8.03
CA TYR A 113 18.90 -1.68 -9.04
C TYR A 113 19.96 -2.66 -8.49
N ASP A 114 20.26 -2.58 -7.20
CA ASP A 114 21.34 -3.34 -6.55
C ASP A 114 20.88 -3.98 -5.22
N SER A 115 19.63 -4.45 -5.18
CA SER A 115 19.02 -5.09 -4.00
C SER A 115 19.00 -4.20 -2.75
N GLY A 116 18.59 -2.93 -2.92
CA GLY A 116 18.39 -1.96 -1.85
C GLY A 116 19.69 -1.45 -1.22
N ASN A 117 20.82 -1.45 -1.95
CA ASN A 117 22.09 -0.92 -1.44
C ASN A 117 22.24 0.58 -1.79
N THR A 118 21.88 0.95 -3.01
CA THR A 118 21.76 2.34 -3.45
C THR A 118 20.37 2.61 -4.03
N TRP A 119 19.95 3.87 -3.98
CA TRP A 119 18.61 4.28 -4.38
C TRP A 119 18.68 5.52 -5.27
N THR A 120 17.75 5.62 -6.22
CA THR A 120 17.56 6.83 -7.02
C THR A 120 17.03 7.98 -6.17
N GLU A 121 17.20 9.21 -6.65
CA GLU A 121 16.56 10.38 -6.04
C GLU A 121 15.04 10.22 -5.88
N PRO A 122 14.45 10.64 -4.75
CA PRO A 122 13.01 10.67 -4.53
C PRO A 122 12.25 11.44 -5.61
N ARG A 123 11.17 10.85 -6.13
CA ARG A 123 10.27 11.50 -7.09
C ARG A 123 8.81 11.28 -6.71
N PRO A 124 7.92 12.25 -7.00
CA PRO A 124 6.49 12.01 -6.86
C PRO A 124 6.04 10.95 -7.85
N LEU A 125 5.28 9.95 -7.39
CA LEU A 125 4.72 8.90 -8.24
C LEU A 125 3.67 9.49 -9.19
N VAL A 126 2.82 10.36 -8.64
CA VAL A 126 1.84 11.15 -9.38
C VAL A 126 1.77 12.56 -8.77
N ARG A 127 1.38 13.55 -9.56
CA ARG A 127 1.33 14.97 -9.11
C ARG A 127 0.09 15.29 -8.28
N ARG A 128 -0.82 14.32 -8.07
CA ARG A 128 -2.06 14.50 -7.31
C ARG A 128 -1.79 14.43 -5.81
N ARG A 129 -2.15 15.48 -5.08
CA ARG A 129 -2.12 15.52 -3.61
C ARG A 129 -3.25 14.69 -3.00
N GLY A 130 -3.11 14.34 -1.72
CA GLY A 130 -4.11 13.61 -0.95
C GLY A 130 -3.97 12.10 -1.00
N TYR A 131 -3.11 11.58 -1.88
CA TYR A 131 -2.93 10.16 -2.07
C TYR A 131 -1.96 9.56 -1.07
N TRP A 132 -2.34 8.38 -0.58
CA TRP A 132 -1.60 7.62 0.40
C TRP A 132 -1.42 6.16 -0.03
N THR A 133 -0.25 5.62 0.29
CA THR A 133 0.06 4.18 0.19
C THR A 133 -0.19 3.47 1.52
N LYS A 134 -0.27 2.13 1.49
CA LYS A 134 -0.18 1.27 2.70
C LYS A 134 0.18 -0.18 2.40
N HIS A 135 -0.40 -0.75 1.35
CA HIS A 135 -0.21 -2.14 0.96
C HIS A 135 0.53 -2.22 -0.39
N PRO A 136 1.31 -3.30 -0.62
CA PRO A 136 2.03 -3.49 -1.87
C PRO A 136 1.08 -3.60 -3.06
N PRO A 137 1.57 -3.25 -4.27
CA PRO A 137 0.84 -3.56 -5.48
C PRO A 137 0.82 -5.07 -5.70
N ILE A 138 -0.04 -5.51 -6.62
CA ILE A 138 0.18 -6.77 -7.33
C ILE A 138 0.88 -6.46 -8.65
N ILE A 139 1.75 -7.37 -9.09
CA ILE A 139 2.39 -7.31 -10.41
C ILE A 139 1.87 -8.49 -11.20
N ARG A 140 1.19 -8.19 -12.31
CA ARG A 140 0.62 -9.21 -13.17
C ARG A 140 1.70 -9.86 -14.02
N LYS A 141 1.38 -11.03 -14.59
CA LYS A 141 2.28 -11.75 -15.50
C LYS A 141 2.74 -10.94 -16.71
N ASP A 142 1.95 -9.96 -17.14
CA ASP A 142 2.30 -9.08 -18.27
C ASP A 142 3.06 -7.81 -17.85
N GLY A 143 3.52 -7.73 -16.60
CA GLY A 143 4.26 -6.58 -16.06
C GLY A 143 3.38 -5.45 -15.54
N THR A 144 2.05 -5.53 -15.70
CA THR A 144 1.14 -4.50 -15.20
C THR A 144 1.22 -4.38 -13.67
N ILE A 145 1.49 -3.19 -13.17
CA ILE A 145 1.54 -2.88 -11.74
C ILE A 145 0.19 -2.30 -11.32
N ILE A 146 -0.44 -2.91 -10.31
CA ILE A 146 -1.75 -2.50 -9.79
C ILE A 146 -1.60 -2.15 -8.31
N LEU A 147 -1.54 -0.85 -8.02
CA LEU A 147 -1.25 -0.29 -6.71
C LEU A 147 -2.52 0.23 -6.03
N PRO A 148 -2.98 -0.37 -4.92
CA PRO A 148 -4.07 0.19 -4.14
C PRO A 148 -3.60 1.42 -3.36
N ILE A 149 -4.36 2.51 -3.47
CA ILE A 149 -4.12 3.76 -2.76
C ILE A 149 -5.42 4.25 -2.10
N TYR A 150 -5.32 5.19 -1.18
CA TYR A 150 -6.49 5.86 -0.62
C TYR A 150 -6.30 7.37 -0.55
N ASP A 151 -7.42 8.06 -0.34
CA ASP A 151 -7.50 9.51 -0.50
C ASP A 151 -7.92 10.19 0.82
N GLU A 152 -7.05 11.06 1.33
CA GLU A 152 -7.26 11.84 2.55
C GLU A 152 -7.91 13.22 2.29
N LEU A 153 -8.15 13.61 1.03
CA LEU A 153 -8.78 14.90 0.71
C LEU A 153 -10.31 14.88 0.87
N TYR A 154 -10.94 13.73 0.67
CA TYR A 154 -12.40 13.61 0.70
C TYR A 154 -12.92 12.91 1.95
N TYR A 155 -14.09 13.35 2.40
CA TYR A 155 -14.89 12.65 3.41
C TYR A 155 -16.28 12.33 2.82
N PRO A 156 -16.76 11.07 2.88
CA PRO A 156 -16.06 9.88 3.35
C PRO A 156 -14.85 9.52 2.48
N HIS A 157 -13.82 8.91 3.09
CA HIS A 157 -12.60 8.50 2.40
C HIS A 157 -12.87 7.44 1.34
N ARG A 158 -12.04 7.47 0.29
CA ARG A 158 -12.19 6.65 -0.91
C ARG A 158 -10.90 5.90 -1.17
N VAL A 159 -11.04 4.72 -1.77
CA VAL A 159 -9.93 3.93 -2.31
C VAL A 159 -9.87 4.17 -3.81
N TYR A 160 -8.66 4.19 -4.36
CA TYR A 160 -8.40 4.19 -5.80
C TYR A 160 -7.36 3.12 -6.10
N ILE A 161 -7.19 2.83 -7.37
CA ILE A 161 -6.12 1.99 -7.88
C ILE A 161 -5.31 2.82 -8.84
N LEU A 162 -3.99 2.83 -8.69
CA LEU A 162 -3.09 3.29 -9.73
C LEU A 162 -2.63 2.09 -10.55
N ILE A 163 -2.73 2.19 -11.86
CA ILE A 163 -2.37 1.14 -12.81
C ILE A 163 -1.24 1.67 -13.68
N SER A 164 -0.16 0.92 -13.77
CA SER A 164 0.92 1.18 -14.73
C SER A 164 1.12 -0.03 -15.62
N GLU A 165 1.06 0.19 -16.93
CA GLU A 165 1.32 -0.82 -17.96
C GLU A 165 2.73 -0.70 -18.57
N ASP A 166 3.55 0.25 -18.10
CA ASP A 166 4.84 0.64 -18.70
C ASP A 166 6.03 0.58 -17.73
N GLY A 167 5.97 -0.28 -16.72
CA GLY A 167 7.04 -0.44 -15.72
C GLY A 167 7.11 0.72 -14.72
N GLY A 168 5.97 1.36 -14.46
CA GLY A 168 5.84 2.46 -13.50
C GLY A 168 6.33 3.81 -14.02
N GLN A 169 6.42 4.00 -15.34
CA GLN A 169 6.76 5.30 -15.95
C GLN A 169 5.55 6.23 -15.96
N SER A 170 4.35 5.69 -16.20
CA SER A 170 3.08 6.40 -16.11
C SER A 170 2.04 5.60 -15.33
N TRP A 171 1.04 6.31 -14.80
CA TRP A 171 0.05 5.76 -13.88
C TRP A 171 -1.34 6.32 -14.17
N ASP A 172 -2.28 5.45 -14.49
CA ASP A 172 -3.69 5.76 -14.61
C ASP A 172 -4.43 5.47 -13.31
N ALA A 173 -5.37 6.35 -12.93
CA ALA A 173 -6.16 6.18 -11.72
C ALA A 173 -7.54 5.59 -12.04
N TYR A 174 -7.89 4.48 -11.39
CA TYR A 174 -9.22 3.88 -11.40
C TYR A 174 -9.94 4.11 -10.07
N GLY A 175 -11.20 4.55 -10.14
CA GLY A 175 -12.04 4.85 -8.98
C GLY A 175 -12.91 6.11 -9.20
N PRO A 176 -13.53 6.65 -8.13
CA PRO A 176 -13.40 6.23 -6.74
C PRO A 176 -14.11 4.92 -6.43
N ILE A 177 -13.49 4.10 -5.59
CA ILE A 177 -14.11 2.96 -4.93
C ILE A 177 -14.55 3.43 -3.53
N MET A 178 -15.84 3.33 -3.26
CA MET A 178 -16.48 3.95 -2.09
C MET A 178 -17.22 2.94 -1.25
N TYR A 179 -17.27 3.23 0.05
CA TYR A 179 -18.12 2.55 1.03
C TYR A 179 -18.86 3.61 1.84
N CYS A 180 -20.12 3.35 2.23
CA CYS A 180 -21.00 4.34 2.87
C CYS A 180 -20.40 4.99 4.12
N CYS A 181 -19.52 4.27 4.81
CA CYS A 181 -18.81 4.66 6.03
C CYS A 181 -17.39 5.20 5.79
N GLY A 182 -16.97 5.31 4.53
CA GLY A 182 -15.58 5.56 4.13
C GLY A 182 -14.69 4.33 4.25
N CYS A 183 -13.74 4.24 3.33
CA CYS A 183 -12.80 3.13 3.21
C CYS A 183 -11.40 3.65 2.89
N ILE A 184 -10.39 2.96 3.39
CA ILE A 184 -8.97 3.25 3.20
C ILE A 184 -8.17 1.95 3.14
N GLN A 185 -6.90 2.05 2.77
CA GLN A 185 -5.92 0.94 2.87
C GLN A 185 -6.41 -0.34 2.19
N GLY A 186 -6.67 -0.25 0.88
CA GLY A 186 -6.99 -1.41 0.05
C GLY A 186 -5.83 -2.40 -0.02
N ALA A 187 -6.12 -3.69 -0.01
CA ALA A 187 -5.17 -4.78 -0.24
C ALA A 187 -5.74 -5.70 -1.34
N ILE A 188 -5.01 -5.85 -2.45
CA ILE A 188 -5.47 -6.55 -3.65
C ILE A 188 -4.86 -7.94 -3.71
N VAL A 189 -5.65 -8.91 -4.18
CA VAL A 189 -5.22 -10.26 -4.56
C VAL A 189 -5.76 -10.58 -5.95
N GLU A 190 -4.93 -11.12 -6.84
CA GLU A 190 -5.37 -11.68 -8.13
C GLU A 190 -5.89 -13.10 -7.91
N LEU A 191 -7.11 -13.37 -8.38
CA LEU A 191 -7.75 -14.68 -8.33
C LEU A 191 -7.30 -15.53 -9.53
N SER A 192 -7.49 -16.85 -9.44
CA SER A 192 -7.05 -17.80 -10.47
C SER A 192 -7.69 -17.58 -11.85
N ASN A 193 -8.84 -16.92 -11.91
CA ASN A 193 -9.54 -16.56 -13.14
C ASN A 193 -9.11 -15.19 -13.72
N GLY A 194 -8.15 -14.50 -13.08
CA GLY A 194 -7.66 -13.18 -13.46
C GLY A 194 -8.46 -12.00 -12.90
N ASP A 195 -9.52 -12.26 -12.12
CA ASP A 195 -10.24 -11.20 -11.41
C ASP A 195 -9.43 -10.72 -10.21
N LEU A 196 -9.68 -9.48 -9.77
CA LEU A 196 -9.04 -8.87 -8.62
C LEU A 196 -10.01 -8.80 -7.45
N LEU A 197 -9.61 -9.33 -6.29
CA LEU A 197 -10.32 -9.15 -5.03
C LEU A 197 -9.57 -8.11 -4.20
N MET A 198 -10.25 -7.03 -3.79
CA MET A 198 -9.68 -6.03 -2.90
C MET A 198 -10.39 -6.02 -1.55
N PHE A 199 -9.62 -6.23 -0.48
CA PHE A 199 -10.04 -5.99 0.90
C PHE A 199 -9.78 -4.53 1.26
N MET A 200 -10.70 -3.89 1.97
CA MET A 200 -10.61 -2.48 2.36
C MET A 200 -10.91 -2.31 3.85
N ARG A 201 -10.20 -1.39 4.50
CA ARG A 201 -10.45 -1.03 5.90
C ARG A 201 -11.52 0.05 6.00
N PRO A 202 -12.68 -0.21 6.64
CA PRO A 202 -13.64 0.85 6.95
C PRO A 202 -13.05 1.82 7.96
N ARG A 203 -13.22 3.14 7.76
CA ARG A 203 -12.65 4.14 8.67
C ARG A 203 -13.58 4.50 9.84
N SER A 204 -14.89 4.55 9.62
CA SER A 204 -15.80 4.97 10.70
C SER A 204 -16.14 3.83 11.68
N HIS A 205 -15.87 4.10 12.96
CA HIS A 205 -16.67 3.56 14.05
C HIS A 205 -18.08 4.17 13.94
N PRO A 206 -19.15 3.37 13.99
CA PRO A 206 -20.49 3.91 13.94
C PRO A 206 -20.78 4.67 15.24
N LYS A 207 -20.58 5.98 15.25
CA LYS A 207 -21.42 6.89 16.05
C LYS A 207 -22.58 7.43 15.20
N ILE A 208 -23.04 6.63 14.23
CA ILE A 208 -24.32 6.84 13.56
C ILE A 208 -25.30 5.85 14.19
N PRO A 209 -26.24 6.30 15.05
CA PRO A 209 -27.14 5.43 15.81
C PRO A 209 -27.98 4.47 14.94
N PHE A 210 -28.18 4.81 13.66
CA PHE A 210 -29.04 4.05 12.74
C PHE A 210 -28.40 2.77 12.14
N LEU A 211 -27.11 2.51 12.36
CA LEU A 211 -26.41 1.36 11.75
C LEU A 211 -26.16 0.17 12.70
N GLN A 212 -26.71 0.20 13.93
CA GLN A 212 -26.55 -0.87 14.92
C GLN A 212 -27.22 -2.21 14.54
N GLY A 213 -27.87 -2.30 13.37
CA GLY A 213 -28.56 -3.50 12.88
C GLY A 213 -28.18 -3.99 11.47
N CYS A 214 -27.17 -3.40 10.81
CA CYS A 214 -26.82 -3.82 9.45
C CYS A 214 -26.05 -5.16 9.44
N LYS A 215 -26.76 -6.24 9.10
CA LYS A 215 -26.15 -7.45 8.51
C LYS A 215 -25.33 -6.99 7.29
N LYS A 216 -24.00 -7.14 7.38
CA LYS A 216 -23.07 -6.72 6.33
C LYS A 216 -22.98 -7.79 5.26
N GLU A 217 -23.50 -7.48 4.09
CA GLU A 217 -23.24 -8.20 2.85
C GLU A 217 -22.92 -7.18 1.74
N PHE A 218 -22.41 -7.72 0.63
CA PHE A 218 -22.38 -7.19 -0.75
C PHE A 218 -21.01 -6.83 -1.35
N ALA A 219 -20.85 -7.43 -2.53
CA ALA A 219 -19.88 -7.19 -3.58
C ALA A 219 -20.27 -5.95 -4.39
N ILE A 220 -19.27 -5.24 -4.91
CA ILE A 220 -19.47 -4.27 -5.99
C ILE A 220 -18.53 -4.65 -7.13
N GLU A 221 -19.17 -4.78 -8.28
CA GLU A 221 -18.83 -5.31 -9.61
C GLU A 221 -18.10 -4.23 -10.45
N VAL A 222 -17.20 -4.65 -11.36
CA VAL A 222 -16.68 -3.78 -12.42
C VAL A 222 -17.02 -4.43 -13.77
N GLU A 223 -17.93 -3.75 -14.50
CA GLU A 223 -18.60 -4.08 -15.78
C GLU A 223 -19.86 -4.98 -15.75
N PRO A 224 -20.82 -4.78 -16.67
CA PRO A 224 -22.21 -5.20 -16.48
C PRO A 224 -22.40 -6.68 -16.75
N GLY A 225 -22.81 -7.41 -15.72
CA GLY A 225 -23.47 -8.71 -15.89
C GLY A 225 -22.52 -9.88 -15.75
N ILE A 226 -22.30 -10.31 -14.51
CA ILE A 226 -22.64 -11.66 -14.01
C ILE A 226 -22.31 -11.69 -12.51
N ILE A 227 -23.34 -11.89 -11.69
CA ILE A 227 -23.25 -11.90 -10.23
C ILE A 227 -22.89 -13.32 -9.75
N ILE A 228 -21.73 -13.51 -9.14
CA ILE A 228 -21.44 -14.72 -8.35
C ILE A 228 -21.44 -14.35 -6.86
N LYS A 229 -22.55 -14.67 -6.18
CA LYS A 229 -22.68 -14.53 -4.71
C LYS A 229 -22.02 -15.74 -4.03
N LYS A 230 -21.06 -15.51 -3.13
CA LYS A 230 -20.66 -16.51 -2.13
C LYS A 230 -20.70 -15.89 -0.73
N THR A 231 -21.64 -16.34 0.08
CA THR A 231 -21.82 -15.91 1.47
C THR A 231 -20.72 -16.51 2.34
N VAL A 232 -19.86 -15.69 2.92
CA VAL A 232 -18.95 -16.12 4.01
C VAL A 232 -19.49 -15.52 5.30
N LYS A 233 -20.00 -16.37 6.20
CA LYS A 233 -20.40 -15.94 7.54
C LYS A 233 -19.14 -15.64 8.36
N GLY A 234 -18.95 -14.36 8.69
CA GLY A 234 -17.97 -13.89 9.67
C GLY A 234 -16.82 -13.10 9.04
N SER A 235 -16.86 -11.78 9.16
CA SER A 235 -15.70 -10.91 9.41
C SER A 235 -16.09 -9.43 9.35
N ILE A 236 -15.39 -8.62 10.14
CA ILE A 236 -15.49 -7.15 10.15
C ILE A 236 -14.57 -6.65 9.03
N GLY A 237 -15.13 -6.29 7.87
CA GLY A 237 -14.36 -5.75 6.74
C GLY A 237 -15.26 -5.32 5.59
N ALA A 238 -14.76 -4.45 4.71
CA ALA A 238 -15.37 -4.17 3.41
C ALA A 238 -14.50 -4.79 2.31
N PHE A 239 -15.09 -5.32 1.25
CA PHE A 239 -14.34 -5.86 0.12
C PHE A 239 -15.08 -5.57 -1.20
N THR A 240 -14.35 -5.57 -2.32
CA THR A 240 -14.89 -5.39 -3.68
C THR A 240 -14.19 -6.35 -4.64
N ILE A 241 -14.91 -6.81 -5.66
CA ILE A 241 -14.36 -7.68 -6.71
C ILE A 241 -14.35 -6.86 -8.00
N MET A 242 -13.18 -6.74 -8.62
CA MET A 242 -12.96 -5.95 -9.82
C MET A 242 -12.43 -6.85 -10.91
N ARG A 243 -12.83 -6.61 -12.15
CA ARG A 243 -12.28 -7.29 -13.31
C ARG A 243 -11.46 -6.30 -14.13
N TYR A 244 -10.18 -6.59 -14.30
CA TYR A 244 -9.34 -5.79 -15.19
C TYR A 244 -9.44 -6.32 -16.62
N LEU A 245 -10.08 -5.55 -17.50
CA LEU A 245 -10.13 -5.84 -18.93
C LEU A 245 -9.16 -4.89 -19.63
N LYS A 246 -8.11 -5.44 -20.25
CA LYS A 246 -7.17 -4.69 -21.09
C LYS A 246 -7.92 -4.14 -22.31
N ARG A 247 -8.59 -3.00 -22.17
CA ARG A 247 -9.24 -2.33 -23.30
C ARG A 247 -8.15 -1.73 -24.17
N ARG A 248 -7.94 -2.31 -25.35
CA ARG A 248 -7.39 -1.56 -26.49
C ARG A 248 -8.33 -0.38 -26.72
N TRP A 249 -7.90 0.83 -26.37
CA TRP A 249 -8.57 2.05 -26.77
C TRP A 249 -8.47 2.16 -28.30
N GLN A 250 -9.43 1.59 -29.02
CA GLN A 250 -9.72 2.07 -30.36
C GLN A 250 -10.56 3.35 -30.20
N ASN A 251 -9.99 4.44 -30.71
CA ASN A 251 -10.55 5.77 -30.73
C ASN A 251 -12.06 5.75 -31.06
N LEU A 252 -12.86 6.35 -30.19
CA LEU A 252 -14.18 6.85 -30.57
C LEU A 252 -14.04 8.36 -30.71
N VAL A 253 -14.10 8.80 -31.96
CA VAL A 253 -14.27 10.18 -32.42
C VAL A 253 -15.66 10.69 -32.00
#